data_AF-A0A924DS26-F1
#
_entry.id   AF-A0A924DS26-F1
#
_cell.length_a   1.000
_cell.length_b   1.000
_cell.length_c   1.000
_cell.angle_alpha   90.00
_cell.angle_beta   90.00
_cell.angle_gamma   90.00
#
_symmetry.space_group_name_H-M   'P 1'
#
loop_
_entity.id
_entity.type
_entity.pdbx_description
1 polymer ?
#
loop_
_entity_poly.entity_id
_entity_poly.type
_entity_poly.pdbx_seq_one_letter_code
_entity_poly.pdbx_strand_id
1 'polypeptide(L)'
;KKYASNENFNAYIYKGSFSDESELFSDEVRKSDWGTHSKTILYNNNSFMIGTFNIDNRSNFYNTEMAVFCSGSPELAHDVFSNIQIRMMNSRHLNKAGLPEDGKPLLEGTSLKKKLLYFMLKIPASIAQFLL
;
A
#
# COMPACT_ATOMS: atom_id res chain seq x y z
N LYS A 1 3.11 26.59 8.86
CA LYS A 1 4.39 25.83 8.88
C LYS A 1 4.62 25.31 7.46
N LYS A 2 5.63 25.81 6.74
CA LYS A 2 6.05 25.24 5.45
C LYS A 2 6.70 23.89 5.76
N TYR A 3 6.22 22.82 5.14
CA TYR A 3 6.80 21.48 5.28
C TYR A 3 8.29 21.55 4.93
N ALA A 4 9.13 21.12 5.86
CA ALA A 4 10.58 21.18 5.73
C ALA A 4 11.03 20.29 4.56
N SER A 5 11.83 20.86 3.66
CA SER A 5 12.58 20.09 2.67
C SER A 5 13.60 19.23 3.40
N ASN A 6 13.42 17.90 3.35
CA ASN A 6 14.31 16.80 3.78
C ASN A 6 13.75 15.83 4.83
N GLU A 7 12.46 15.49 4.78
CA GLU A 7 12.01 14.24 5.39
C GLU A 7 12.02 13.14 4.33
N ASN A 8 12.83 12.10 4.58
CA ASN A 8 13.00 10.95 3.68
C ASN A 8 11.63 10.33 3.40
N PHE A 9 11.29 10.14 2.12
CA PHE A 9 10.15 9.32 1.73
C PHE A 9 10.41 7.88 2.22
N ASN A 10 9.69 7.49 3.28
CA ASN A 10 9.76 6.14 3.83
C ASN A 10 8.66 5.31 3.16
N ALA A 11 9.06 4.22 2.52
CA ALA A 11 8.14 3.30 1.88
C ALA A 11 8.11 1.98 2.63
N TYR A 12 6.91 1.43 2.75
CA TYR A 12 6.67 0.20 3.48
C TYR A 12 5.85 -0.74 2.60
N ILE A 13 6.20 -2.03 2.58
CA ILE A 13 5.45 -3.07 1.89
C ILE A 13 4.78 -4.00 2.88
N TYR A 14 3.46 -4.08 2.80
CA TYR A 14 2.63 -4.95 3.62
C TYR A 14 2.08 -6.08 2.76
N LYS A 15 2.18 -7.32 3.25
CA LYS A 15 1.78 -8.53 2.51
C LYS A 15 0.26 -8.73 2.48
N GLY A 16 -0.48 -8.03 3.35
CA GLY A 16 -1.92 -8.22 3.51
C GLY A 16 -2.30 -9.46 4.32
N SER A 17 -1.38 -9.97 5.15
CA SER A 17 -1.70 -10.97 6.17
C SER A 17 -2.48 -10.30 7.29
N PHE A 18 -3.49 -10.96 7.85
CA PHE A 18 -4.27 -10.43 8.96
C PHE A 18 -3.39 -9.86 10.10
N SER A 19 -3.77 -8.72 10.67
CA SER A 19 -2.96 -7.97 11.66
C SER A 19 -3.60 -7.92 13.05
N ASP A 20 -4.45 -8.89 13.38
CA ASP A 20 -5.15 -9.00 14.68
C ASP A 20 -5.97 -7.76 15.05
N GLU A 21 -6.42 -7.00 14.04
CA GLU A 21 -7.15 -5.74 14.22
C GLU A 21 -8.64 -5.92 14.58
N SER A 22 -9.18 -7.13 14.45
CA SER A 22 -10.60 -7.41 14.70
C SER A 22 -10.86 -8.87 15.11
N GLU A 23 -12.05 -9.14 15.62
CA GLU A 23 -12.50 -10.52 15.78
C GLU A 23 -12.82 -11.14 14.41
N LEU A 24 -12.54 -12.44 14.27
CA LEU A 24 -12.76 -13.21 13.05
C LEU A 24 -13.66 -14.41 13.33
N PHE A 25 -14.38 -14.85 12.31
CA PHE A 25 -15.31 -15.97 12.42
C PHE A 25 -14.64 -17.35 12.46
N SER A 26 -13.41 -17.49 11.94
CA SER A 26 -12.64 -18.73 12.00
C SER A 26 -11.13 -18.50 11.95
N ASP A 27 -10.36 -19.50 12.39
CA ASP A 27 -8.91 -19.50 12.32
C ASP A 27 -8.36 -19.63 10.88
N GLU A 28 -9.15 -20.17 9.96
CA GLU A 28 -8.75 -20.27 8.54
C GLU A 28 -8.66 -18.88 7.92
N VAL A 29 -9.58 -18.00 8.29
CA VAL A 29 -9.62 -16.59 7.85
C VAL A 29 -8.42 -15.84 8.41
N ARG A 30 -8.06 -16.12 9.67
CA ARG A 30 -6.87 -15.55 10.32
C ARG A 30 -5.58 -15.93 9.58
N LYS A 31 -5.50 -17.16 9.06
CA LYS A 31 -4.33 -17.69 8.34
C LYS A 31 -4.29 -17.30 6.86
N SER A 32 -5.33 -16.63 6.35
CA SER A 32 -5.42 -16.25 4.94
C SER A 32 -4.67 -14.95 4.65
N ASP A 33 -4.19 -14.80 3.41
CA ASP A 33 -3.71 -13.51 2.89
C ASP A 33 -4.90 -12.74 2.29
N TRP A 34 -5.25 -11.59 2.85
CA TRP A 34 -6.39 -10.77 2.44
C TRP A 34 -6.01 -9.76 1.34
N GLY A 35 -4.70 -9.46 1.25
CA GLY A 35 -4.19 -8.39 0.40
C GLY A 35 -4.45 -6.99 0.98
N THR A 36 -4.10 -5.96 0.22
CA THR A 36 -4.35 -4.56 0.59
C THR A 36 -4.98 -3.85 -0.59
N HIS A 37 -6.21 -3.37 -0.41
CA HIS A 37 -6.96 -2.70 -1.48
C HIS A 37 -7.40 -1.26 -1.12
N SER A 38 -7.22 -0.86 0.14
CA SER A 38 -7.54 0.50 0.60
C SER A 38 -6.57 1.52 0.00
N LYS A 39 -7.10 2.68 -0.40
CA LYS A 39 -6.33 3.81 -0.92
C LYS A 39 -6.77 5.05 -0.15
N THR A 40 -5.89 5.51 0.70
CA THR A 40 -6.19 6.56 1.69
C THR A 40 -5.00 7.49 1.78
N ILE A 41 -5.26 8.79 1.88
CA ILE A 41 -4.24 9.81 2.13
C ILE A 41 -4.61 10.54 3.41
N LEU A 42 -3.74 10.50 4.42
CA LEU A 42 -3.88 11.30 5.62
C LEU A 42 -3.12 12.62 5.43
N TYR A 43 -3.81 13.76 5.54
CA TYR A 43 -3.17 15.07 5.38
C TYR A 43 -2.67 15.64 6.71
N ASN A 44 -3.47 15.47 7.77
CA ASN A 44 -3.18 15.89 9.13
C ASN A 44 -4.15 15.20 10.11
N ASN A 45 -4.07 15.55 11.39
CA ASN A 45 -4.87 14.96 12.48
C ASN A 45 -6.38 15.25 12.41
N ASN A 46 -6.88 15.93 11.38
CA ASN A 46 -8.30 16.29 11.23
C ASN A 46 -8.83 16.10 9.79
N SER A 47 -8.00 15.64 8.86
CA SER A 47 -8.42 15.50 7.47
C SER A 47 -7.70 14.38 6.74
N PHE A 48 -8.48 13.66 5.94
CA PHE A 48 -8.01 12.54 5.13
C PHE A 48 -8.85 12.41 3.86
N MET A 49 -8.36 11.61 2.92
CA MET A 49 -9.06 11.22 1.71
C MET A 49 -9.15 9.70 1.64
N ILE A 50 -10.30 9.18 1.21
CA ILE A 50 -10.46 7.80 0.76
C ILE A 50 -10.87 7.84 -0.71
N GLY A 51 -10.28 6.99 -1.55
CA GLY A 51 -10.59 7.01 -2.97
C GLY A 51 -10.24 5.74 -3.71
N THR A 52 -10.35 5.82 -5.04
CA THR A 52 -10.01 4.74 -5.97
C THR A 52 -8.64 4.95 -6.64
N PHE A 53 -8.08 6.16 -6.50
CA PHE A 53 -6.80 6.58 -7.08
C PHE A 53 -5.60 5.78 -6.54
N ASN A 54 -4.87 5.15 -7.45
CA ASN A 54 -3.52 4.65 -7.20
C ASN A 54 -2.48 5.71 -7.57
N ILE A 55 -1.31 5.70 -6.93
CA ILE A 55 -0.17 6.55 -7.31
C ILE A 55 0.49 5.94 -8.57
N ASP A 56 -0.20 6.02 -9.70
CA ASP A 56 0.24 5.53 -11.02
C ASP A 56 -0.25 6.46 -12.16
N ASN A 57 0.38 6.37 -13.33
CA ASN A 57 0.06 7.25 -14.46
C ASN A 57 -1.34 6.99 -15.01
N ARG A 58 -1.81 5.74 -14.97
CA ARG A 58 -3.13 5.36 -15.47
C ARG A 58 -4.25 5.99 -14.66
N SER A 59 -4.15 5.98 -13.34
CA SER A 59 -5.08 6.71 -12.46
C SER A 59 -5.01 8.23 -12.63
N ASN A 60 -3.88 8.77 -13.10
CA ASN A 60 -3.71 10.21 -13.33
C ASN A 60 -4.24 10.69 -14.69
N PHE A 61 -4.09 9.90 -15.76
CA PHE A 61 -4.35 10.36 -17.13
C PHE A 61 -5.50 9.66 -17.85
N TYR A 62 -5.82 8.42 -17.49
CA TYR A 62 -6.73 7.58 -18.28
C TYR A 62 -8.01 7.21 -17.56
N ASN A 63 -7.97 7.07 -16.23
CA ASN A 63 -9.14 6.66 -15.48
C ASN A 63 -9.95 7.84 -14.96
N THR A 64 -11.26 7.64 -14.93
CA THR A 64 -12.13 8.41 -14.02
C THR A 64 -12.02 7.80 -12.63
N GLU A 65 -11.42 8.54 -11.71
CA GLU A 65 -11.26 8.13 -10.31
C GLU A 65 -12.21 8.93 -9.40
N MET A 66 -12.51 8.39 -8.22
CA MET A 66 -13.30 9.07 -7.18
C MET A 66 -12.47 9.24 -5.92
N ALA A 67 -12.63 10.38 -5.27
CA ALA A 67 -12.06 10.67 -3.97
C ALA A 67 -13.09 11.38 -3.07
N VAL A 68 -13.21 10.91 -1.84
CA VAL A 68 -14.01 11.54 -0.79
C VAL A 68 -13.05 12.17 0.19
N PHE A 69 -13.16 13.48 0.35
CA PHE A 69 -12.35 14.27 1.27
C PHE A 69 -13.14 14.52 2.55
N CYS A 70 -12.60 14.06 3.67
CA CYS A 70 -13.21 14.18 4.98
C CYS A 70 -12.41 15.16 5.82
N SER A 71 -13.08 16.15 6.41
CA SER A 71 -12.47 17.14 7.30
C SER A 71 -13.43 17.51 8.43
N GLY A 72 -12.89 17.85 9.60
CA GLY A 72 -13.69 18.27 10.75
C GLY A 72 -14.09 17.13 11.69
N SER A 73 -13.51 15.94 11.51
CA SER A 73 -13.63 14.82 12.44
C SER A 73 -12.24 14.29 12.81
N PRO A 74 -11.63 14.81 13.90
CA PRO A 74 -10.34 14.34 14.39
C PRO A 74 -10.37 12.88 14.82
N GLU A 75 -11.49 12.43 15.38
CA GLU A 75 -11.70 11.03 15.80
C GLU A 75 -11.56 10.08 14.61
N LEU A 76 -12.30 10.33 13.53
CA LEU A 76 -12.22 9.48 12.34
C LEU A 76 -10.85 9.55 11.66
N ALA A 77 -10.21 10.73 11.64
CA ALA A 77 -8.84 10.86 11.14
C ALA A 77 -7.84 10.03 11.98
N HIS A 78 -8.05 9.98 13.31
CA HIS A 78 -7.25 9.17 14.21
C HIS A 78 -7.46 7.67 13.99
N ASP A 79 -8.70 7.21 13.79
CA ASP A 79 -8.99 5.80 13.49
C ASP A 79 -8.31 5.34 12.19
N VAL A 80 -8.40 6.17 11.15
CA VAL A 80 -7.72 5.94 9.87
C VAL A 80 -6.20 5.87 10.08
N PHE A 81 -5.63 6.81 10.84
CA PHE A 81 -4.20 6.81 11.13
C PHE A 81 -3.77 5.56 11.90
N SER A 82 -4.53 5.17 12.92
CA SER A 82 -4.27 3.97 13.72
C SER A 82 -4.30 2.70 12.87
N ASN A 83 -5.25 2.59 11.93
CA ASN A 83 -5.29 1.47 10.98
C ASN A 83 -4.05 1.44 10.07
N ILE A 84 -3.59 2.60 9.60
CA ILE A 84 -2.34 2.71 8.82
C ILE A 84 -1.13 2.27 9.68
N GLN A 85 -1.04 2.71 10.93
CA GLN A 85 0.06 2.35 11.83
C GLN A 85 0.12 0.85 12.11
N ILE A 86 -1.02 0.18 12.35
CA ILE A 86 -1.08 -1.28 12.54
C ILE A 86 -0.47 -2.01 11.34
N ARG A 87 -0.83 -1.60 10.12
CA ARG A 87 -0.29 -2.20 8.91
C ARG A 87 1.18 -1.88 8.70
N MET A 88 1.61 -0.66 9.03
CA MET A 88 3.02 -0.25 8.98
C MET A 88 3.87 -1.07 9.97
N MET A 89 3.40 -1.32 11.19
CA MET A 89 4.11 -2.17 12.17
C MET A 89 4.30 -3.61 11.67
N ASN A 90 3.35 -4.11 10.87
CA ASN A 90 3.39 -5.44 10.27
C ASN A 90 3.97 -5.46 8.85
N SER A 91 4.56 -4.35 8.41
CA SER A 91 5.14 -4.20 7.07
C SER A 91 6.67 -4.29 7.12
N ARG A 92 7.29 -4.23 5.94
CA ARG A 92 8.75 -4.12 5.80
C ARG A 92 9.12 -2.78 5.21
N HIS A 93 10.10 -2.14 5.82
CA HIS A 93 10.66 -0.90 5.30
C HIS A 93 11.46 -1.17 4.02
N LEU A 94 11.31 -0.28 3.04
CA LEU A 94 12.01 -0.33 1.77
C LEU A 94 13.12 0.71 1.75
N ASN A 95 14.30 0.30 1.27
CA ASN A 95 15.41 1.22 1.05
C ASN A 95 15.17 2.11 -0.19
N LYS A 96 16.12 3.01 -0.47
CA LYS A 96 16.08 3.93 -1.63
C LYS A 96 16.02 3.23 -2.99
N ALA A 97 16.39 1.95 -3.08
CA ALA A 97 16.27 1.14 -4.29
C ALA A 97 14.92 0.40 -4.39
N GLY A 98 14.01 0.60 -3.44
CA GLY A 98 12.71 -0.08 -3.38
C GLY A 98 12.81 -1.55 -2.96
N LEU A 99 13.92 -1.94 -2.31
CA LEU A 99 14.13 -3.30 -1.82
C LEU A 99 13.92 -3.37 -0.30
N PRO A 100 13.39 -4.47 0.25
CA PRO A 100 13.25 -4.64 1.69
C PRO A 100 14.60 -4.53 2.40
N GLU A 101 14.66 -3.72 3.45
CA GLU A 101 15.88 -3.52 4.24
C GLU A 101 16.31 -4.75 5.04
N ASP A 102 15.36 -5.64 5.34
CA ASP A 102 15.62 -6.94 5.98
C ASP A 102 16.27 -7.97 5.06
N GLY A 103 16.59 -7.59 3.81
CA GLY A 103 17.24 -8.43 2.81
C GLY A 103 16.33 -9.51 2.20
N LYS A 104 15.05 -9.57 2.58
CA LYS A 104 14.11 -10.54 2.03
C LYS A 104 13.68 -10.16 0.62
N PRO A 105 13.42 -11.13 -0.27
CA PRO A 105 13.01 -10.84 -1.64
C PRO A 105 11.57 -10.25 -1.68
N LEU A 106 11.33 -9.31 -2.59
CA LEU A 106 10.00 -8.72 -2.82
C LEU A 106 8.91 -9.78 -3.14
N LEU A 107 9.30 -10.88 -3.79
CA LEU A 107 8.40 -11.98 -4.19
C LEU A 107 8.43 -13.15 -3.21
N GLU A 108 8.72 -12.92 -1.93
CA GLU A 108 8.63 -13.96 -0.89
C GLU A 108 7.21 -14.57 -0.83
N GLY A 109 7.12 -15.87 -0.54
CA GLY A 109 5.85 -16.60 -0.55
C GLY A 109 5.27 -16.88 -1.94
N THR A 110 5.84 -16.30 -3.02
CA THR A 110 5.40 -16.57 -4.39
C THR A 110 6.07 -17.84 -4.95
N SER A 111 5.29 -18.70 -5.61
CA SER A 111 5.79 -19.94 -6.21
C SER A 111 6.80 -19.70 -7.34
N LEU A 112 7.72 -20.64 -7.56
CA LEU A 112 8.76 -20.54 -8.59
C LEU A 112 8.16 -20.36 -10.00
N LYS A 113 7.08 -21.08 -10.32
CA LYS A 113 6.38 -20.95 -11.61
C LYS A 113 5.87 -19.53 -11.83
N LYS A 114 5.27 -18.90 -10.81
CA LYS A 114 4.78 -17.51 -10.88
C LYS A 114 5.94 -16.52 -11.02
N LYS A 115 7.05 -16.74 -10.32
CA LYS A 115 8.27 -15.91 -10.47
C LYS A 115 8.83 -15.99 -11.89
N LEU A 116 8.94 -17.19 -12.44
CA LEU A 116 9.41 -17.39 -13.82
C LEU A 116 8.50 -16.66 -14.82
N LEU A 117 7.19 -16.86 -14.70
CA LEU A 117 6.21 -16.18 -15.56
C LEU A 117 6.32 -14.65 -15.45
N TYR A 118 6.44 -14.11 -14.24
CA TYR A 118 6.65 -12.68 -14.02
C TYR A 118 7.86 -12.15 -14.79
N PHE A 119 9.03 -12.81 -14.67
CA PHE A 119 10.24 -12.34 -15.36
C PHE A 119 10.13 -12.47 -16.88
N MET A 120 9.47 -13.51 -17.40
CA MET A 120 9.21 -13.63 -18.84
C MET A 120 8.29 -12.53 -19.36
N LEU A 121 7.23 -12.19 -18.63
CA LEU A 121 6.28 -11.14 -19.02
C LEU A 121 6.81 -9.73 -18.77
N LYS A 122 7.80 -9.54 -17.89
CA LYS A 122 8.38 -8.23 -17.59
C LYS A 122 9.00 -7.57 -18.84
N ILE A 123 9.67 -8.37 -19.69
CA ILE A 123 10.33 -7.88 -20.91
C ILE A 123 9.33 -7.25 -21.88
N PRO A 124 8.27 -7.95 -22.36
CA PRO A 124 7.29 -7.32 -23.22
C PRO A 124 6.51 -6.20 -22.50
N ALA A 125 6.25 -6.32 -21.20
CA ALA A 125 5.56 -5.29 -20.43
C ALA A 125 6.32 -3.95 -20.38
N SER A 126 7.66 -3.96 -20.38
CA SER A 126 8.44 -2.72 -20.42
C SER A 126 8.25 -1.91 -21.71
N ILE A 127 7.86 -2.55 -22.82
CA ILE A 127 7.56 -1.87 -24.09
C ILE A 127 6.23 -1.11 -23.97
N ALA A 128 5.27 -1.67 -23.23
CA ALA A 128 3.95 -1.10 -23.01
C ALA A 128 3.86 -0.29 -21.70
N GLN A 129 4.99 0.13 -21.12
CA GLN A 129 5.01 0.77 -19.80
C GLN A 129 4.18 2.06 -19.74
N PHE A 130 3.95 2.74 -20.87
CA PHE A 130 3.12 3.96 -20.93
C PHE A 130 1.62 3.72 -20.63
N LEU A 131 1.17 2.45 -20.62
CA LEU A 131 -0.20 2.05 -20.25
C LEU A 131 -0.35 1.76 -18.74
N LEU A 132 0.75 1.73 -17.98
CA LEU A 132 0.82 1.44 -16.55
C LEU A 132 1.18 2.72 -15.77
#